data_AF-A0A2V7FVH9-F1
#
_entry.id   AF-A0A2V7FVH9-F1
#
_cell.length_a   1.000
_cell.length_b   1.000
_cell.length_c   1.000
_cell.angle_alpha   90.00
_cell.angle_beta   90.00
_cell.angle_gamma   90.00
#
_symmetry.space_group_name_H-M   'P 1'
#
loop_
_entity.id
_entity.type
_entity.pdbx_description
1 polymer ?
#
loop_
_entity_poly.entity_id
_entity_poly.type
_entity_poly.pdbx_seq_one_letter_code
_entity_poly.pdbx_strand_id
1 'polypeptide(L)'
;MLTVHAPTCSTRRAGFTLVELIITMVLVSFVAGAIVKLLLRQQRFYNSTTDLIQTRQQIRQAAAMLPSDLRGISSVGNDIYAMSDSSLDFRGVFGTTIVCTNNGAGLLSTVPRVLASGAAMTNWTRNPAVGDSILVYNDSTMVSSSDDAWSKHQISAIATITSATSTSGCPVATGLTQAGDLTAGNPSYQFTFTAGASPKILVGSAMRFFRKVHYSVYKAADGKWYLGFYECKPGCSAIQPVAGPFQPYAANGTSGVQFAYYDATGTVTINRNLVARISLVVRGQGTGLVNLSGDGATAFGDSLRIEVGLRNK
;
A
#
# COMPACT_ATOMS: atom_id res chain seq x y z
N MET A 1 3.38 99.77 -21.75
CA MET A 1 4.72 99.50 -21.20
C MET A 1 4.59 99.17 -19.72
N LEU A 2 4.72 97.89 -19.36
CA LEU A 2 5.27 97.40 -18.09
C LEU A 2 5.25 95.86 -18.12
N THR A 3 6.43 95.29 -18.12
CA THR A 3 6.76 93.86 -18.21
C THR A 3 6.68 93.20 -16.84
N VAL A 4 5.82 92.19 -16.69
CA VAL A 4 5.78 91.31 -15.52
C VAL A 4 6.84 90.22 -15.70
N HIS A 5 7.87 90.23 -14.86
CA HIS A 5 8.87 89.17 -14.80
C HIS A 5 8.33 88.00 -13.96
N ALA A 6 8.20 86.83 -14.56
CA ALA A 6 7.99 85.58 -13.85
C ALA A 6 9.30 85.17 -13.14
N PRO A 7 9.30 84.90 -11.83
CA PRO A 7 10.48 84.38 -11.16
C PRO A 7 10.69 82.92 -11.56
N THR A 8 11.87 82.64 -12.09
CA THR A 8 12.38 81.28 -12.30
C THR A 8 12.53 80.61 -10.94
N CYS A 9 11.73 79.56 -10.70
CA CYS A 9 11.81 78.77 -9.50
C CYS A 9 13.11 77.94 -9.54
N SER A 10 14.14 78.44 -8.85
CA SER A 10 15.36 77.69 -8.57
C SER A 10 15.00 76.47 -7.71
N THR A 11 15.01 75.29 -8.31
CA THR A 11 15.04 74.04 -7.54
C THR A 11 16.36 73.99 -6.78
N ARG A 12 16.35 74.43 -5.52
CA ARG A 12 17.46 74.18 -4.60
C ARG A 12 17.68 72.68 -4.52
N ARG A 13 18.79 72.20 -5.07
CA ARG A 13 19.29 70.86 -4.78
C ARG A 13 19.80 70.90 -3.34
N ALA A 14 18.97 70.48 -2.39
CA ALA A 14 19.42 70.21 -1.04
C ALA A 14 20.36 69.00 -1.09
N GLY A 15 21.66 69.23 -0.85
CA GLY A 15 22.61 68.14 -0.67
C GLY A 15 22.38 67.46 0.67
N PHE A 16 22.40 66.12 0.69
CA PHE A 16 22.31 65.35 1.92
C PHE A 16 23.51 65.63 2.82
N THR A 17 23.26 65.82 4.11
CA THR A 17 24.34 65.93 5.09
C THR A 17 24.93 64.55 5.38
N LEU A 18 26.24 64.49 5.66
CA LEU A 18 26.91 63.23 6.01
C LEU A 18 26.26 62.54 7.22
N VAL A 19 25.75 63.33 8.18
CA VAL A 19 25.02 62.84 9.36
C VAL A 19 23.72 62.13 8.99
N GLU A 20 22.96 62.67 8.02
CA GLU A 20 21.71 62.06 7.56
C GLU A 20 21.93 60.72 6.85
N LEU A 21 23.02 60.58 6.10
CA LEU A 21 23.43 59.30 5.50
C LEU A 21 23.83 58.26 6.55
N ILE A 22 24.52 58.66 7.62
CA ILE A 22 24.86 57.74 8.72
C ILE A 22 23.59 57.25 9.43
N ILE A 23 22.66 58.15 9.75
CA ILE A 23 21.41 57.79 10.45
C ILE A 23 20.57 56.83 9.59
N THR A 24 20.43 57.12 8.29
CA THR A 24 19.68 56.26 7.38
C THR A 24 20.32 54.88 7.23
N MET A 25 21.66 54.78 7.13
CA MET A 25 22.37 53.49 7.10
C MET A 25 22.13 52.66 8.36
N VAL A 26 22.17 53.28 9.54
CA VAL A 26 21.93 52.58 10.82
C VAL A 26 20.49 52.05 10.89
N LEU A 27 19.50 52.87 10.53
CA LEU A 27 18.09 52.46 10.53
C LEU A 27 17.82 51.34 9.53
N VAL A 28 18.36 51.44 8.30
CA VAL A 28 18.22 50.38 7.29
C VAL A 28 18.86 49.08 7.77
N SER A 29 20.04 49.13 8.39
CA SER A 29 20.72 47.95 8.92
C SER A 29 19.93 47.28 10.06
N PHE A 30 19.31 48.08 10.92
CA PHE A 30 18.44 47.58 11.99
C PHE A 30 17.19 46.86 11.44
N VAL A 31 16.51 47.49 10.47
CA VAL A 31 15.32 46.91 9.83
C VAL A 31 15.69 45.66 9.03
N ALA A 32 16.76 45.70 8.24
CA ALA A 32 17.26 44.54 7.50
C ALA A 32 17.62 43.39 8.44
N GLY A 33 18.29 43.67 9.57
CA GLY A 33 18.59 42.68 10.60
C GLY A 33 17.34 42.05 11.21
N ALA A 34 16.30 42.83 11.47
CA ALA A 34 15.01 42.34 11.95
C ALA A 34 14.31 41.41 10.93
N ILE A 35 14.32 41.80 9.65
CA ILE A 35 13.75 40.99 8.56
C ILE A 35 14.50 39.67 8.41
N VAL A 36 15.83 39.68 8.42
CA VAL A 36 16.66 38.46 8.35
C VAL A 36 16.35 37.52 9.52
N LYS A 37 16.25 38.05 10.75
CA LYS A 37 15.86 37.25 11.91
C LYS A 37 14.48 36.62 11.75
N LEU A 38 13.51 37.36 11.20
CA LEU A 38 12.17 36.84 10.93
C LEU A 38 12.18 35.74 9.87
N LEU A 39 12.90 35.93 8.76
CA LEU A 39 13.04 34.93 7.70
C LEU A 39 13.70 33.65 8.21
N LEU A 40 14.77 33.74 9.01
CA LEU A 40 15.43 32.57 9.60
C LEU A 40 14.54 31.84 10.60
N ARG A 41 13.66 32.56 11.32
CA ARG A 41 12.66 31.94 12.20
C ARG A 41 11.58 31.22 11.38
N GLN A 42 11.12 31.86 10.31
CA GLN A 42 10.11 31.32 9.42
C GLN A 42 10.61 30.08 8.66
N GLN A 43 11.85 30.09 8.15
CA GLN A 43 12.48 28.93 7.51
C GLN A 43 12.58 27.73 8.46
N ARG A 44 13.02 27.95 9.70
CA ARG A 44 13.08 26.88 10.72
C ARG A 44 11.70 26.30 11.03
N PHE A 45 10.71 27.17 11.19
CA PHE A 45 9.33 26.76 11.43
C PHE A 45 8.76 25.94 10.27
N TYR A 46 8.98 26.36 9.01
CA TYR A 46 8.54 25.62 7.84
C TYR A 46 9.21 24.26 7.74
N ASN A 47 10.52 24.17 7.97
CA ASN A 47 11.25 22.91 7.96
C ASN A 47 10.72 21.94 9.02
N SER A 48 10.52 22.42 10.26
CA SER A 48 9.94 21.61 11.35
C SER A 48 8.51 21.16 11.04
N THR A 49 7.68 22.04 10.47
CA THR A 49 6.31 21.70 10.09
C THR A 49 6.28 20.65 8.97
N THR A 50 7.22 20.74 8.03
CA THR A 50 7.33 19.81 6.90
C THR A 50 7.74 18.42 7.39
N ASP A 51 8.75 18.31 8.24
CA ASP A 51 9.21 17.03 8.83
C ASP A 51 8.10 16.36 9.66
N LEU A 52 7.33 17.16 10.42
CA LEU A 52 6.15 16.68 11.15
C LEU A 52 5.07 16.12 10.21
N ILE A 53 4.70 16.88 9.17
CA ILE A 53 3.68 16.45 8.19
C ILE A 53 4.13 15.16 7.50
N GLN A 54 5.37 15.09 7.04
CA GLN A 54 5.93 13.91 6.37
C GLN A 54 5.90 12.69 7.30
N THR A 55 6.34 12.84 8.55
CA THR A 55 6.32 11.75 9.55
C THR A 55 4.90 11.20 9.73
N ARG A 56 3.90 12.07 9.89
CA ARG A 56 2.49 11.66 10.04
C ARG A 56 1.91 11.03 8.77
N GLN A 57 2.27 11.53 7.60
CA GLN A 57 1.84 10.94 6.33
C GLN A 57 2.34 9.50 6.18
N GLN A 58 3.61 9.25 6.52
CA GLN A 58 4.20 7.90 6.46
C GLN A 58 3.53 6.92 7.43
N ILE A 59 3.24 7.36 8.66
CA ILE A 59 2.49 6.55 9.64
C ILE A 59 1.08 6.22 9.11
N ARG A 60 0.39 7.18 8.50
CA ARG A 60 -0.95 6.97 7.93
C ARG A 60 -0.94 6.05 6.70
N GLN A 61 0.12 6.07 5.88
CA GLN A 61 0.27 5.17 4.74
C GLN A 61 0.35 3.70 5.19
N ALA A 62 1.21 3.40 6.16
CA ALA A 62 1.25 2.07 6.79
C ALA A 62 -0.12 1.65 7.34
N ALA A 63 -0.83 2.63 7.92
CA ALA A 63 -2.12 2.41 8.55
C ALA A 63 -3.29 2.14 7.61
N ALA A 64 -3.22 2.67 6.38
CA ALA A 64 -4.27 2.49 5.41
C ALA A 64 -4.19 1.11 4.72
N MET A 65 -2.99 0.59 4.51
CA MET A 65 -2.77 -0.61 3.69
C MET A 65 -2.95 -1.92 4.48
N LEU A 66 -2.39 -2.03 5.68
CA LEU A 66 -2.43 -3.29 6.42
C LEU A 66 -3.85 -3.74 6.81
N PRO A 67 -4.78 -2.86 7.23
CA PRO A 67 -6.13 -3.30 7.55
C PRO A 67 -6.87 -3.96 6.39
N SER A 68 -6.65 -3.52 5.15
CA SER A 68 -7.29 -4.16 3.99
C SER A 68 -6.74 -5.56 3.75
N ASP A 69 -5.43 -5.74 3.87
CA ASP A 69 -4.77 -7.03 3.63
C ASP A 69 -5.04 -8.03 4.75
N LEU A 70 -5.00 -7.57 6.00
CA LEU A 70 -5.12 -8.43 7.19
C LEU A 70 -6.57 -8.90 7.42
N ARG A 71 -7.58 -8.11 7.07
CA ARG A 71 -8.99 -8.43 7.34
C ARG A 71 -9.46 -9.70 6.61
N GLY A 72 -8.84 -10.03 5.48
CA GLY A 72 -9.15 -11.21 4.68
C GLY A 72 -8.51 -12.51 5.17
N ILE A 73 -7.57 -12.45 6.13
CA ILE A 73 -6.84 -13.62 6.63
C ILE A 73 -7.79 -14.55 7.39
N SER A 74 -7.63 -15.85 7.12
CA SER A 74 -8.24 -16.94 7.89
C SER A 74 -7.20 -17.69 8.73
N SER A 75 -7.24 -17.52 10.06
CA SER A 75 -6.34 -18.27 10.94
C SER A 75 -6.67 -19.76 10.95
N VAL A 76 -7.96 -20.13 10.97
CA VAL A 76 -8.44 -21.51 10.81
C VAL A 76 -8.18 -22.07 9.41
N GLY A 77 -8.07 -21.21 8.40
CA GLY A 77 -7.73 -21.56 7.02
C GLY A 77 -6.25 -21.90 6.79
N ASN A 78 -5.40 -21.71 7.82
CA ASN A 78 -3.94 -21.74 7.75
C ASN A 78 -3.35 -20.66 6.83
N ASP A 79 -3.94 -19.46 6.81
CA ASP A 79 -3.44 -18.36 5.97
C ASP A 79 -2.19 -17.68 6.53
N ILE A 80 -1.83 -17.92 7.80
CA ILE A 80 -0.63 -17.36 8.44
C ILE A 80 0.51 -18.38 8.36
N TYR A 81 1.58 -18.08 7.61
CA TYR A 81 2.72 -18.98 7.39
C TYR A 81 3.83 -18.81 8.43
N ALA A 82 4.04 -17.59 8.93
CA ALA A 82 4.99 -17.28 9.97
C ALA A 82 4.59 -15.96 10.62
N MET A 83 4.86 -15.80 11.91
CA MET A 83 4.55 -14.56 12.62
C MET A 83 5.57 -14.33 13.73
N SER A 84 6.03 -13.09 13.84
CA SER A 84 6.88 -12.60 14.92
C SER A 84 6.43 -11.19 15.31
N ASP A 85 7.09 -10.62 16.32
CA ASP A 85 6.91 -9.22 16.73
C ASP A 85 7.34 -8.20 15.66
N SER A 86 8.09 -8.63 14.66
CA SER A 86 8.78 -7.81 13.67
C SER A 86 8.42 -8.17 12.23
N SER A 87 7.70 -9.28 12.03
CA SER A 87 7.33 -9.77 10.71
C SER A 87 6.05 -10.59 10.70
N LEU A 88 5.41 -10.65 9.54
CA LEU A 88 4.22 -11.45 9.29
C LEU A 88 4.26 -11.99 7.85
N ASP A 89 4.23 -13.32 7.73
CA ASP A 89 4.02 -14.03 6.47
C ASP A 89 2.59 -14.54 6.42
N PHE A 90 1.87 -14.20 5.36
CA PHE A 90 0.51 -14.70 5.18
C PHE A 90 0.09 -14.81 3.72
N ARG A 91 -1.11 -15.36 3.53
CA ARG A 91 -1.77 -15.49 2.25
C ARG A 91 -2.55 -14.21 1.93
N GLY A 92 -2.01 -13.38 1.04
CA GLY A 92 -2.66 -12.15 0.57
C GLY A 92 -3.58 -12.41 -0.63
N VAL A 93 -4.84 -11.97 -0.55
CA VAL A 93 -5.78 -11.97 -1.67
C VAL A 93 -5.41 -10.85 -2.64
N PHE A 94 -5.37 -11.13 -3.94
CA PHE A 94 -5.08 -10.10 -4.94
C PHE A 94 -6.06 -10.04 -6.10
N GLY A 95 -7.00 -10.99 -6.16
CA GLY A 95 -7.93 -11.05 -7.26
C GLY A 95 -9.00 -12.11 -7.14
N THR A 96 -10.00 -11.97 -8.00
CA THR A 96 -11.11 -12.88 -8.19
C THR A 96 -11.43 -13.00 -9.68
N THR A 97 -11.92 -14.16 -10.07
CA THR A 97 -12.49 -14.38 -11.40
C THR A 97 -13.58 -15.45 -11.32
N ILE A 98 -14.11 -15.81 -12.46
CA ILE A 98 -15.08 -16.89 -12.63
C ILE A 98 -14.49 -17.91 -13.60
N VAL A 99 -14.75 -19.19 -13.32
CA VAL A 99 -14.42 -20.30 -14.22
C VAL A 99 -15.26 -20.14 -15.48
N CYS A 100 -14.61 -19.93 -16.61
CA CYS A 100 -15.30 -19.89 -17.89
C CYS A 100 -15.31 -21.25 -18.61
N THR A 101 -14.21 -22.00 -18.53
CA THR A 101 -14.14 -23.35 -19.11
C THR A 101 -13.44 -24.28 -18.16
N ASN A 102 -14.01 -25.46 -17.94
CA ASN A 102 -13.34 -26.60 -17.32
C ASN A 102 -13.12 -27.66 -18.39
N ASN A 103 -11.87 -28.01 -18.67
CA ASN A 103 -11.58 -28.95 -19.76
C ASN A 103 -11.75 -30.42 -19.36
N GLY A 104 -12.10 -30.71 -18.10
CA GLY A 104 -12.25 -32.07 -17.58
C GLY A 104 -10.94 -32.82 -17.36
N ALA A 105 -9.80 -32.28 -17.81
CA ALA A 105 -8.45 -32.82 -17.62
C ALA A 105 -7.65 -32.04 -16.56
N GLY A 106 -8.36 -31.31 -15.68
CA GLY A 106 -7.77 -30.59 -14.56
C GLY A 106 -7.26 -29.19 -14.87
N LEU A 107 -7.62 -28.61 -16.02
CA LEU A 107 -7.31 -27.22 -16.37
C LEU A 107 -8.59 -26.37 -16.32
N LEU A 108 -8.43 -25.15 -15.83
CA LEU A 108 -9.51 -24.17 -15.76
C LEU A 108 -9.12 -22.90 -16.53
N SER A 109 -10.05 -22.37 -17.31
CA SER A 109 -9.92 -21.09 -18.01
C SER A 109 -10.78 -20.02 -17.35
N THR A 110 -10.35 -18.78 -17.47
CA THR A 110 -10.97 -17.61 -16.82
C THR A 110 -11.81 -16.81 -17.81
N VAL A 111 -12.74 -16.03 -17.27
CA VAL A 111 -13.37 -14.95 -18.05
C VAL A 111 -12.31 -13.85 -18.32
N PRO A 112 -12.23 -13.25 -19.53
CA PRO A 112 -11.37 -12.10 -19.78
C PRO A 112 -11.66 -10.93 -18.83
N ARG A 113 -10.70 -10.01 -18.70
CA ARG A 113 -10.80 -8.91 -17.72
C ARG A 113 -11.81 -7.85 -18.11
N VAL A 114 -11.88 -7.54 -19.40
CA VAL A 114 -12.81 -6.54 -19.96
C VAL A 114 -13.85 -7.27 -20.78
N LEU A 115 -15.13 -6.96 -20.59
CA LEU A 115 -16.23 -7.55 -21.34
C LEU A 115 -17.03 -6.44 -22.01
N ALA A 116 -17.47 -6.66 -23.24
CA ALA A 116 -18.35 -5.75 -23.98
C ALA A 116 -19.72 -5.58 -23.29
N SER A 117 -20.15 -6.57 -22.49
CA SER A 117 -21.33 -6.48 -21.63
C SER A 117 -21.21 -5.47 -20.47
N GLY A 118 -19.99 -5.00 -20.17
CA GLY A 118 -19.71 -4.17 -19.00
C GLY A 118 -19.66 -4.93 -17.67
N ALA A 119 -19.87 -6.25 -17.68
CA ALA A 119 -19.79 -7.06 -16.46
C ALA A 119 -18.34 -7.20 -15.96
N ALA A 120 -18.13 -7.00 -14.66
CA ALA A 120 -16.82 -7.11 -14.02
C ALA A 120 -16.64 -8.48 -13.35
N MET A 121 -16.44 -9.52 -14.17
CA MET A 121 -16.32 -10.92 -13.69
C MET A 121 -14.89 -11.28 -13.26
N THR A 122 -13.90 -10.58 -13.79
CA THR A 122 -12.48 -10.79 -13.52
C THR A 122 -11.86 -9.49 -13.03
N ASN A 123 -11.29 -9.52 -11.83
CA ASN A 123 -10.57 -8.39 -11.26
C ASN A 123 -9.39 -8.88 -10.44
N TRP A 124 -8.20 -8.38 -10.74
CA TRP A 124 -7.01 -8.59 -9.94
C TRP A 124 -6.11 -7.36 -10.04
N THR A 125 -5.39 -7.05 -8.95
CA THR A 125 -4.44 -5.93 -8.89
C THR A 125 -3.13 -6.23 -9.63
N ARG A 126 -2.89 -7.51 -9.95
CA ARG A 126 -1.72 -8.00 -10.68
C ARG A 126 -2.03 -9.30 -11.39
N ASN A 127 -1.29 -9.60 -12.45
CA ASN A 127 -1.50 -10.84 -13.20
C ASN A 127 -1.14 -12.07 -12.35
N PRO A 128 -1.91 -13.16 -12.48
CA PRO A 128 -1.56 -14.46 -11.91
C PRO A 128 -0.20 -14.94 -12.44
N ALA A 129 0.55 -15.63 -11.57
CA ALA A 129 1.85 -16.21 -11.89
C ALA A 129 1.92 -17.66 -11.39
N VAL A 130 2.84 -18.44 -11.97
CA VAL A 130 3.16 -19.78 -11.46
C VAL A 130 3.54 -19.68 -9.98
N GLY A 131 3.12 -20.67 -9.19
CA GLY A 131 3.30 -20.71 -7.73
C GLY A 131 2.20 -20.02 -6.93
N ASP A 132 1.35 -19.20 -7.55
CA ASP A 132 0.18 -18.62 -6.87
C ASP A 132 -0.81 -19.72 -6.42
N SER A 133 -1.50 -19.45 -5.32
CA SER A 133 -2.56 -20.32 -4.83
C SER A 133 -3.92 -19.82 -5.29
N ILE A 134 -4.80 -20.72 -5.68
CA ILE A 134 -6.19 -20.43 -6.06
C ILE A 134 -7.12 -21.23 -5.16
N LEU A 135 -8.20 -20.59 -4.71
CA LEU A 135 -9.39 -21.30 -4.23
C LEU A 135 -10.46 -21.26 -5.30
N VAL A 136 -11.00 -22.41 -5.66
CA VAL A 136 -12.10 -22.53 -6.64
C VAL A 136 -13.31 -23.10 -5.93
N TYR A 137 -14.47 -22.50 -6.13
CA TYR A 137 -15.71 -23.06 -5.62
C TYR A 137 -16.06 -24.33 -6.40
N ASN A 138 -16.30 -25.42 -5.68
CA ASN A 138 -16.66 -26.70 -6.27
C ASN A 138 -18.00 -27.14 -5.69
N ASP A 139 -19.05 -26.98 -6.49
CA ASP A 139 -20.44 -27.39 -6.24
C ASP A 139 -20.65 -28.91 -6.40
N SER A 140 -19.59 -29.64 -6.78
CA SER A 140 -19.57 -31.09 -6.90
C SER A 140 -20.73 -31.64 -7.74
N THR A 141 -21.63 -32.48 -7.20
CA THR A 141 -22.63 -33.24 -7.98
C THR A 141 -24.01 -33.26 -7.35
N MET A 142 -24.13 -32.94 -6.05
CA MET A 142 -25.44 -32.83 -5.42
C MET A 142 -25.96 -31.40 -5.59
N VAL A 143 -27.28 -31.23 -5.63
CA VAL A 143 -27.93 -29.91 -5.72
C VAL A 143 -27.99 -29.23 -4.34
N SER A 144 -27.56 -29.94 -3.29
CA SER A 144 -27.55 -29.46 -1.90
C SER A 144 -26.17 -28.98 -1.51
N SER A 145 -26.10 -27.95 -0.65
CA SER A 145 -24.85 -27.34 -0.18
C SER A 145 -23.95 -28.21 0.71
N SER A 146 -24.19 -29.52 0.75
CA SER A 146 -23.48 -30.47 1.62
C SER A 146 -22.15 -30.93 1.03
N ASP A 147 -22.00 -30.91 -0.30
CA ASP A 147 -20.75 -31.25 -0.99
C ASP A 147 -20.03 -30.01 -1.58
N ASP A 148 -20.62 -28.82 -1.41
CA ASP A 148 -20.03 -27.54 -1.76
C ASP A 148 -18.78 -27.25 -0.94
N ALA A 149 -17.64 -27.12 -1.61
CA ALA A 149 -16.39 -26.80 -0.94
C ALA A 149 -15.50 -25.88 -1.77
N TRP A 150 -14.70 -25.08 -1.07
CA TRP A 150 -13.58 -24.38 -1.69
C TRP A 150 -12.41 -25.36 -1.90
N SER A 151 -12.15 -25.73 -3.14
CA SER A 151 -10.99 -26.56 -3.49
C SER A 151 -9.73 -25.71 -3.59
N LYS A 152 -8.64 -26.21 -3.00
CA LYS A 152 -7.33 -25.55 -2.95
C LYS A 152 -6.47 -26.02 -4.12
N HIS A 153 -5.97 -25.09 -4.92
CA HIS A 153 -5.07 -25.38 -6.03
C HIS A 153 -3.84 -24.48 -5.99
N GLN A 154 -2.74 -24.95 -6.58
CA GLN A 154 -1.54 -24.16 -6.82
C GLN A 154 -1.25 -24.18 -8.32
N ILE A 155 -0.98 -23.01 -8.90
CA ILE A 155 -0.71 -22.86 -10.33
C ILE A 155 0.68 -23.44 -10.65
N SER A 156 0.74 -24.41 -11.55
CA SER A 156 1.98 -25.00 -12.06
C SER A 156 2.35 -24.48 -13.45
N ALA A 157 1.36 -24.13 -14.28
CA ALA A 157 1.57 -23.49 -15.57
C ALA A 157 0.40 -22.55 -15.93
N ILE A 158 0.68 -21.60 -16.82
CA ILE A 158 -0.30 -20.62 -17.31
C ILE A 158 -0.17 -20.51 -18.82
N ALA A 159 -1.29 -20.61 -19.53
CA ALA A 159 -1.40 -20.28 -20.94
C ALA A 159 -2.36 -19.09 -21.14
N THR A 160 -2.00 -18.16 -22.00
CA THR A 160 -2.89 -17.06 -22.43
C THR A 160 -3.62 -17.48 -23.69
N ILE A 161 -4.96 -17.50 -23.63
CA ILE A 161 -5.83 -17.94 -24.71
C ILE A 161 -6.50 -16.71 -25.32
N THR A 162 -6.24 -16.49 -26.61
CA THR A 162 -6.75 -15.36 -27.39
C THR A 162 -7.88 -15.75 -28.35
N SER A 163 -8.11 -17.06 -28.53
CA SER A 163 -9.24 -17.61 -29.28
C SER A 163 -9.78 -18.81 -28.51
N ALA A 164 -11.09 -18.83 -28.25
CA ALA A 164 -11.71 -19.84 -27.42
C ALA A 164 -12.05 -21.11 -28.21
N THR A 165 -11.98 -22.26 -27.52
CA THR A 165 -12.48 -23.56 -27.98
C THR A 165 -13.39 -24.15 -26.91
N SER A 166 -14.06 -25.27 -27.18
CA SER A 166 -14.87 -25.96 -26.16
C SER A 166 -14.07 -26.40 -24.91
N THR A 167 -12.73 -26.38 -24.96
CA THR A 167 -11.85 -26.86 -23.88
C THR A 167 -10.87 -25.81 -23.36
N SER A 168 -10.83 -24.61 -23.96
CA SER A 168 -9.88 -23.56 -23.61
C SER A 168 -10.43 -22.16 -23.84
N GLY A 169 -9.99 -21.21 -23.02
CA GLY A 169 -10.44 -19.83 -23.13
C GLY A 169 -11.84 -19.65 -22.55
N CYS A 170 -12.63 -18.78 -23.18
CA CYS A 170 -13.98 -18.48 -22.75
C CYS A 170 -14.92 -18.32 -23.96
N PRO A 171 -15.49 -19.44 -24.47
CA PRO A 171 -16.38 -19.41 -25.63
C PRO A 171 -17.66 -18.63 -25.37
N VAL A 172 -18.19 -17.98 -26.40
CA VAL A 172 -19.49 -17.29 -26.35
C VAL A 172 -20.65 -18.22 -25.97
N ALA A 173 -20.51 -19.53 -26.23
CA ALA A 173 -21.48 -20.55 -25.84
C ALA A 173 -21.67 -20.67 -24.32
N THR A 174 -20.72 -20.17 -23.52
CA THR A 174 -20.87 -20.11 -22.05
C THR A 174 -21.86 -19.04 -21.59
N GLY A 175 -22.22 -18.09 -22.47
CA GLY A 175 -23.01 -16.91 -22.12
C GLY A 175 -22.26 -15.86 -21.29
N LEU A 176 -20.99 -16.10 -20.94
CA LEU A 176 -20.17 -15.20 -20.12
C LEU A 176 -19.40 -14.15 -20.95
N THR A 177 -19.24 -14.40 -22.25
CA THR A 177 -18.50 -13.55 -23.19
C THR A 177 -19.27 -13.34 -24.48
N GLN A 178 -18.91 -12.27 -25.19
CA GLN A 178 -19.37 -11.92 -26.53
C GLN A 178 -18.24 -12.05 -27.55
N ALA A 179 -18.60 -12.09 -28.83
CA ALA A 179 -17.63 -12.10 -29.90
C ALA A 179 -16.75 -10.83 -29.84
N GLY A 180 -15.44 -11.01 -29.85
CA GLY A 180 -14.48 -9.91 -29.73
C GLY A 180 -14.00 -9.60 -28.30
N ASP A 181 -14.57 -10.22 -27.26
CA ASP A 181 -14.06 -10.05 -25.89
C ASP A 181 -12.66 -10.65 -25.73
N LEU A 182 -12.42 -11.83 -26.31
CA LEU A 182 -11.11 -12.46 -26.30
C LEU A 182 -10.21 -11.84 -27.37
N THR A 183 -9.13 -11.21 -26.94
CA THR A 183 -8.09 -10.65 -27.81
C THR A 183 -6.71 -10.87 -27.20
N ALA A 184 -5.64 -10.54 -27.94
CA ALA A 184 -4.28 -10.55 -27.39
C ALA A 184 -4.10 -9.57 -26.20
N GLY A 185 -4.80 -8.44 -26.22
CA GLY A 185 -4.78 -7.45 -25.12
C GLY A 185 -5.73 -7.78 -23.96
N ASN A 186 -6.62 -8.75 -24.14
CA ASN A 186 -7.60 -9.19 -23.15
C ASN A 186 -7.77 -10.72 -23.21
N PRO A 187 -6.71 -11.49 -22.90
CA PRO A 187 -6.75 -12.94 -23.01
C PRO A 187 -7.55 -13.56 -21.86
N SER A 188 -8.08 -14.74 -22.10
CA SER A 188 -8.42 -15.67 -21.02
C SER A 188 -7.15 -16.35 -20.53
N TYR A 189 -6.98 -16.46 -19.22
CA TYR A 189 -5.92 -17.26 -18.63
C TYR A 189 -6.41 -18.69 -18.43
N GLN A 190 -5.68 -19.66 -18.95
CA GLN A 190 -5.86 -21.08 -18.68
C GLN A 190 -4.78 -21.55 -17.71
N PHE A 191 -5.20 -22.17 -16.62
CA PHE A 191 -4.31 -22.63 -15.56
C PHE A 191 -4.19 -24.14 -15.58
N THR A 192 -2.95 -24.59 -15.44
CA THR A 192 -2.63 -25.95 -15.01
C THR A 192 -2.26 -25.91 -13.54
N PHE A 193 -2.71 -26.91 -12.79
CA PHE A 193 -2.47 -27.01 -11.35
C PHE A 193 -1.53 -28.15 -11.01
N THR A 194 -0.81 -28.03 -9.89
CA THR A 194 0.03 -29.14 -9.36
C THR A 194 -0.81 -30.40 -9.11
N ALA A 195 -2.00 -30.22 -8.53
CA ALA A 195 -3.05 -31.21 -8.48
C ALA A 195 -4.22 -30.71 -9.34
N GLY A 196 -4.54 -31.45 -10.39
CA GLY A 196 -5.54 -31.08 -11.39
C GLY A 196 -6.89 -30.73 -10.77
N ALA A 197 -7.58 -29.75 -11.38
CA ALA A 197 -8.93 -29.39 -10.98
C ALA A 197 -9.93 -30.53 -11.15
N SER A 198 -10.94 -30.59 -10.29
CA SER A 198 -12.02 -31.56 -10.44
C SER A 198 -12.84 -31.28 -11.71
N PRO A 199 -13.27 -32.30 -12.47
CA PRO A 199 -14.20 -32.10 -13.58
C PRO A 199 -15.59 -31.64 -13.11
N LYS A 200 -15.88 -31.73 -11.81
CA LYS A 200 -17.14 -31.31 -11.20
C LYS A 200 -17.25 -29.80 -10.97
N ILE A 201 -16.16 -29.05 -11.15
CA ILE A 201 -16.19 -27.59 -11.07
C ILE A 201 -16.97 -27.05 -12.28
N LEU A 202 -18.09 -26.39 -12.00
CA LEU A 202 -18.99 -25.89 -13.02
C LEU A 202 -18.49 -24.56 -13.63
N VAL A 203 -18.87 -24.33 -14.89
CA VAL A 203 -18.76 -22.99 -15.50
C VAL A 203 -19.61 -22.01 -14.70
N GLY A 204 -19.06 -20.83 -14.40
CA GLY A 204 -19.69 -19.87 -13.48
C GLY A 204 -19.16 -19.94 -12.05
N SER A 205 -18.38 -20.97 -11.68
CA SER A 205 -17.82 -21.10 -10.33
C SER A 205 -16.85 -19.97 -9.99
N ALA A 206 -16.90 -19.47 -8.75
CA ALA A 206 -16.02 -18.42 -8.29
C ALA A 206 -14.59 -18.91 -8.07
N MET A 207 -13.62 -18.08 -8.44
CA MET A 207 -12.19 -18.31 -8.23
C MET A 207 -11.60 -17.13 -7.44
N ARG A 208 -10.78 -17.42 -6.43
CA ARG A 208 -10.05 -16.43 -5.64
C ARG A 208 -8.56 -16.70 -5.72
N PHE A 209 -7.79 -15.66 -5.98
CA PHE A 209 -6.35 -15.75 -6.13
C PHE A 209 -5.61 -15.21 -4.93
N PHE A 210 -4.55 -15.93 -4.58
CA PHE A 210 -3.74 -15.65 -3.41
C PHE A 210 -2.26 -15.77 -3.73
N ARG A 211 -1.46 -14.92 -3.08
CA ARG A 211 0.00 -14.99 -3.11
C ARG A 211 0.53 -14.91 -1.70
N LYS A 212 1.65 -15.60 -1.42
CA LYS A 212 2.36 -15.42 -0.16
C LYS A 212 2.96 -14.01 -0.15
N VAL A 213 2.62 -13.24 0.88
CA VAL A 213 3.15 -11.90 1.13
C VAL A 213 3.87 -11.88 2.47
N HIS A 214 4.86 -10.99 2.56
CA HIS A 214 5.64 -10.77 3.77
C HIS A 214 5.63 -9.28 4.09
N TYR A 215 5.35 -8.96 5.35
CA TYR A 215 5.63 -7.66 5.93
C TYR A 215 6.66 -7.79 7.03
N SER A 216 7.61 -6.86 7.11
CA SER A 216 8.53 -6.79 8.24
C SER A 216 9.09 -5.41 8.47
N VAL A 217 9.61 -5.19 9.68
CA VAL A 217 10.54 -4.09 9.94
C VAL A 217 11.88 -4.42 9.29
N TYR A 218 12.39 -3.53 8.45
CA TYR A 218 13.69 -3.74 7.80
C TYR A 218 14.48 -2.46 7.68
N LYS A 219 15.82 -2.59 7.66
CA LYS A 219 16.75 -1.50 7.44
C LYS A 219 17.13 -1.44 5.96
N ALA A 220 16.81 -0.34 5.29
CA ALA A 220 17.15 -0.17 3.88
C ALA A 220 18.62 0.29 3.71
N ALA A 221 19.07 0.38 2.45
CA ALA A 221 20.45 0.74 2.10
C ALA A 221 20.85 2.17 2.56
N ASP A 222 19.87 3.05 2.75
CA ASP A 222 20.06 4.40 3.28
C ASP A 222 20.27 4.42 4.82
N GLY A 223 20.28 3.26 5.45
CA GLY A 223 20.46 3.09 6.89
C GLY A 223 19.22 3.39 7.74
N LYS A 224 18.08 3.72 7.12
CA LYS A 224 16.83 4.01 7.80
C LYS A 224 15.93 2.77 7.87
N TRP A 225 14.98 2.79 8.78
CA TRP A 225 14.07 1.67 9.04
C TRP A 225 12.70 1.90 8.42
N TYR A 226 12.15 0.87 7.81
CA TYR A 226 10.90 0.95 7.06
C TYR A 226 10.02 -0.26 7.36
N LEU A 227 8.72 -0.11 7.11
CA LEU A 227 7.86 -1.26 6.86
C LEU A 227 8.15 -1.76 5.45
N GLY A 228 8.75 -2.94 5.39
CA GLY A 228 9.08 -3.61 4.16
C GLY A 228 7.99 -4.56 3.73
N PHE A 229 7.91 -4.75 2.41
CA PHE A 229 6.99 -5.69 1.78
C PHE A 229 7.70 -6.45 0.67
N TYR A 230 7.38 -7.73 0.54
CA TYR A 230 7.62 -8.48 -0.68
C TYR A 230 6.56 -9.55 -0.87
N GLU A 231 6.51 -10.07 -2.10
CA GLU A 231 5.67 -11.21 -2.45
C GLU A 231 6.54 -12.37 -2.95
N CYS A 232 6.03 -13.60 -2.81
CA CYS A 232 6.67 -14.80 -3.32
C CYS A 232 5.85 -15.44 -4.47
N LYS A 233 6.49 -15.59 -5.63
CA LYS A 233 6.01 -16.25 -6.85
C LYS A 233 7.18 -16.89 -7.64
N PRO A 234 7.17 -18.19 -7.92
CA PRO A 234 7.72 -19.27 -7.06
C PRO A 234 8.99 -18.95 -6.22
N GLY A 235 9.69 -17.84 -6.46
CA GLY A 235 10.70 -17.27 -5.55
C GLY A 235 10.22 -15.97 -4.92
N CYS A 236 10.92 -15.46 -3.91
CA CYS A 236 10.54 -14.21 -3.25
C CYS A 236 11.23 -13.01 -3.90
N SER A 237 10.49 -11.91 -4.06
CA SER A 237 11.04 -10.64 -4.55
C SER A 237 11.93 -9.99 -3.49
N ALA A 238 12.80 -9.07 -3.90
CA ALA A 238 13.52 -8.24 -2.95
C ALA A 238 12.56 -7.36 -2.13
N ILE A 239 12.83 -7.21 -0.84
CA ILE A 239 12.03 -6.36 0.05
C ILE A 239 12.07 -4.90 -0.39
N GLN A 240 10.90 -4.26 -0.45
CA GLN A 240 10.74 -2.85 -0.83
C GLN A 240 10.10 -2.05 0.30
N PRO A 241 10.44 -0.76 0.47
CA PRO A 241 9.84 0.09 1.48
C PRO A 241 8.43 0.48 1.06
N VAL A 242 7.46 0.23 1.94
CA VAL A 242 6.07 0.65 1.76
C VAL A 242 5.76 1.91 2.55
N ALA A 243 6.33 2.04 3.75
CA ALA A 243 6.17 3.20 4.61
C ALA A 243 7.39 3.39 5.52
N GLY A 244 7.66 4.64 5.88
CA GLY A 244 8.75 5.03 6.77
C GLY A 244 9.42 6.33 6.32
N PRO A 245 10.47 6.78 7.01
CA PRO A 245 11.24 6.04 8.01
C PRO A 245 10.55 5.94 9.37
N PHE A 246 10.81 4.84 10.08
CA PHE A 246 10.36 4.56 11.44
C PHE A 246 11.55 4.50 12.41
N GLN A 247 11.26 4.39 13.70
CA GLN A 247 12.28 4.10 14.71
C GLN A 247 12.98 2.76 14.42
N PRO A 248 14.21 2.56 14.92
CA PRO A 248 14.91 1.29 14.79
C PRO A 248 14.15 0.09 15.33
N TYR A 249 14.52 -1.10 14.87
CA TYR A 249 14.09 -2.33 15.52
C TYR A 249 14.65 -2.41 16.95
N ALA A 250 13.79 -2.82 17.89
CA ALA A 250 14.15 -3.03 19.27
C ALA A 250 13.28 -4.16 19.85
N ALA A 251 13.93 -5.19 20.42
CA ALA A 251 13.26 -6.39 20.94
C ALA A 251 12.54 -6.17 22.29
N ASN A 252 12.69 -4.99 22.89
CA ASN A 252 12.10 -4.59 24.17
C ASN A 252 10.69 -3.95 24.02
N GLY A 253 10.09 -4.05 22.84
CA GLY A 253 8.75 -3.49 22.57
C GLY A 253 8.73 -2.00 22.20
N THR A 254 9.88 -1.38 21.96
CA THR A 254 9.97 0.01 21.44
C THR A 254 10.37 0.06 19.97
N SER A 255 10.15 -1.02 19.21
CA SER A 255 10.47 -1.07 17.78
C SER A 255 9.63 -0.07 16.96
N GLY A 256 10.22 0.48 15.89
CA GLY A 256 9.49 1.32 14.95
C GLY A 256 8.29 0.67 14.26
N VAL A 257 8.31 -0.65 14.08
CA VAL A 257 7.15 -1.43 13.61
C VAL A 257 7.07 -2.67 14.49
N GLN A 258 5.91 -2.87 15.11
CA GLN A 258 5.71 -3.98 16.03
C GLN A 258 4.36 -4.65 15.82
N PHE A 259 4.39 -5.96 15.67
CA PHE A 259 3.21 -6.82 15.60
C PHE A 259 2.95 -7.47 16.96
N ALA A 260 1.69 -7.61 17.31
CA ALA A 260 1.24 -8.43 18.42
C ALA A 260 -0.03 -9.19 18.01
N TYR A 261 -0.12 -10.45 18.42
CA TYR A 261 -1.19 -11.36 18.02
C TYR A 261 -2.00 -11.76 19.24
N TYR A 262 -3.32 -11.69 19.10
CA TYR A 262 -4.25 -11.98 20.18
C TYR A 262 -5.23 -13.05 19.73
N ASP A 263 -5.59 -13.94 20.65
CA ASP A 263 -6.66 -14.92 20.45
C ASP A 263 -8.06 -14.31 20.64
N ALA A 264 -9.10 -15.13 20.50
CA ALA A 264 -10.49 -14.70 20.63
C ALA A 264 -10.87 -14.18 22.03
N THR A 265 -10.10 -14.54 23.05
CA THR A 265 -10.28 -14.05 24.45
C THR A 265 -9.54 -12.74 24.72
N GLY A 266 -8.68 -12.32 23.79
CA GLY A 266 -7.84 -11.13 23.94
C GLY A 266 -6.47 -11.43 24.56
N THR A 267 -6.10 -12.71 24.72
CA THR A 267 -4.79 -13.12 25.26
C THR A 267 -3.74 -13.16 24.16
N VAL A 268 -2.51 -12.76 24.46
CA VAL A 268 -1.40 -12.83 23.48
C VAL A 268 -1.13 -14.29 23.12
N THR A 269 -1.04 -14.59 21.83
CA THR A 269 -0.82 -15.96 21.34
C THR A 269 0.35 -16.04 20.37
N ILE A 270 1.11 -17.13 20.49
CA ILE A 270 2.11 -17.55 19.50
C ILE A 270 1.57 -18.64 18.57
N ASN A 271 0.35 -19.12 18.82
CA ASN A 271 -0.31 -20.11 17.97
C ASN A 271 -1.06 -19.40 16.84
N ARG A 272 -0.53 -19.56 15.62
CA ARG A 272 -1.07 -18.97 14.39
C ARG A 272 -2.54 -19.31 14.13
N ASN A 273 -2.99 -20.48 14.53
CA ASN A 273 -4.35 -20.96 14.28
C ASN A 273 -5.36 -20.38 15.26
N LEU A 274 -4.91 -19.76 16.35
CA LEU A 274 -5.78 -19.12 17.35
C LEU A 274 -5.86 -17.60 17.17
N VAL A 275 -5.13 -17.03 16.22
CA VAL A 275 -5.11 -15.58 16.02
C VAL A 275 -6.51 -15.09 15.62
N ALA A 276 -7.04 -14.16 16.40
CA ALA A 276 -8.32 -13.51 16.19
C ALA A 276 -8.18 -12.01 15.91
N ARG A 277 -7.08 -11.40 16.38
CA ARG A 277 -6.79 -9.98 16.22
C ARG A 277 -5.29 -9.77 16.09
N ILE A 278 -4.90 -8.93 15.15
CA ILE A 278 -3.51 -8.49 14.95
C ILE A 278 -3.45 -7.01 15.31
N SER A 279 -2.57 -6.67 16.25
CA SER A 279 -2.22 -5.29 16.57
C SER A 279 -0.92 -4.93 15.87
N LEU A 280 -0.91 -3.79 15.20
CA LEU A 280 0.26 -3.18 14.62
C LEU A 280 0.52 -1.84 15.31
N VAL A 281 1.74 -1.64 15.79
CA VAL A 281 2.20 -0.34 16.27
C VAL A 281 3.29 0.15 15.33
N VAL A 282 3.12 1.36 14.81
CA VAL A 282 4.12 2.07 14.00
C VAL A 282 4.56 3.34 14.74
N ARG A 283 5.87 3.54 14.87
CA ARG A 283 6.48 4.68 15.57
C ARG A 283 7.40 5.42 14.60
N GLY A 284 6.97 6.59 14.16
CA GLY A 284 7.76 7.50 13.34
C GLY A 284 8.71 8.33 14.18
N GLN A 285 9.87 8.65 13.61
CA GLN A 285 10.81 9.61 14.18
C GLN A 285 11.17 10.62 13.09
N GLY A 286 10.94 11.89 13.38
CA GLY A 286 11.35 13.01 12.51
C GLY A 286 12.86 12.99 12.30
N THR A 287 13.29 13.38 11.11
CA THR A 287 14.71 13.38 10.74
C THR A 287 15.45 14.61 11.26
N GLY A 288 14.71 15.68 11.60
CA GLY A 288 15.25 16.92 12.16
C GLY A 288 14.94 17.08 13.64
N LEU A 289 15.76 17.88 14.32
CA LEU A 289 15.39 18.43 15.61
C LEU A 289 14.33 19.51 15.37
N VAL A 290 13.17 19.33 15.98
CA VAL A 290 12.04 20.25 15.88
C VAL A 290 12.09 21.21 17.07
N ASN A 291 11.96 22.51 16.79
CA ASN A 291 11.85 23.55 17.82
C ASN A 291 10.62 24.42 17.49
N LEU A 292 9.47 24.05 18.07
CA LEU A 292 8.19 24.73 17.85
C LEU A 292 7.86 25.74 18.96
N SER A 293 8.38 25.55 20.18
CA SER A 293 8.02 26.33 21.37
C SER A 293 9.16 27.20 21.94
N GLY A 294 10.37 27.12 21.41
CA GLY A 294 11.54 27.82 21.96
C GLY A 294 12.34 27.00 22.98
N ASP A 295 11.79 25.89 23.48
CA ASP A 295 12.45 24.96 24.41
C ASP A 295 13.29 23.92 23.67
N GLY A 296 14.49 24.33 23.23
CA GLY A 296 15.47 23.42 22.63
C GLY A 296 14.99 22.76 21.33
N ALA A 297 15.88 22.07 20.64
CA ALA A 297 15.53 21.32 19.44
C ALA A 297 15.47 19.84 19.82
N THR A 298 14.30 19.20 19.72
CA THR A 298 14.08 17.79 20.09
C THR A 298 13.61 16.97 18.90
N ALA A 299 14.00 15.71 18.82
CA ALA A 299 13.49 14.82 17.78
C ALA A 299 11.97 14.63 17.95
N PHE A 300 11.20 14.89 16.90
CA PHE A 300 9.76 14.65 16.91
C PHE A 300 9.50 13.13 16.83
N GLY A 301 8.64 12.61 17.70
CA GLY A 301 8.18 11.23 17.67
C GLY A 301 6.67 11.20 17.61
N ASP A 302 6.12 10.34 16.75
CA ASP A 302 4.67 10.08 16.70
C ASP A 302 4.44 8.58 16.57
N SER A 303 3.32 8.08 17.09
CA SER A 303 3.01 6.66 17.05
C SER A 303 1.54 6.43 16.79
N LEU A 304 1.25 5.35 16.07
CA LEU A 304 -0.11 4.91 15.80
C LEU A 304 -0.20 3.41 16.08
N ARG A 305 -1.26 3.04 16.81
CA ARG A 305 -1.65 1.65 17.01
C ARG A 305 -2.91 1.35 16.19
N ILE A 306 -2.90 0.21 15.54
CA ILE A 306 -3.99 -0.25 14.69
C ILE A 306 -4.32 -1.66 15.11
N GLU A 307 -5.60 -1.94 15.30
CA GLU A 307 -6.07 -3.27 15.63
C GLU A 307 -6.98 -3.78 14.52
N VAL A 308 -6.63 -4.94 13.98
CA VAL A 308 -7.40 -5.58 12.91
C VAL A 308 -7.90 -6.92 13.43
N GLY A 309 -9.22 -7.03 13.59
CA GLY A 309 -9.87 -8.31 13.84
C GLY A 309 -9.91 -9.15 12.56
N LEU A 310 -9.49 -10.41 12.65
CA LEU A 310 -9.64 -11.37 11.56
C LEU A 310 -11.12 -11.76 11.44
N ARG A 311 -11.64 -11.82 10.22
CA ARG A 311 -13.04 -12.20 9.97
C ARG A 311 -13.28 -13.69 10.04
N ASN A 312 -12.27 -14.49 9.70
CA ASN A 312 -12.35 -15.95 9.66
C ASN A 312 -11.38 -16.51 10.71
N LYS A 313 -11.88 -16.85 11.90
CA LYS A 313 -11.10 -17.24 13.07
C LYS A 313 -11.81 -18.32 13.87
#